data_AF-F1RX90-F1
#
_entry.id   AF-F1RX90-F1
#
_cell.length_a   1.000
_cell.length_b   1.000
_cell.length_c   1.000
_cell.angle_alpha   90.00
_cell.angle_beta   90.00
_cell.angle_gamma   90.00
#
_symmetry.space_group_name_H-M   'P 1'
#
loop_
_entity.id
_entity.type
_entity.pdbx_description
1 polymer ?
#
loop_
_entity_poly.entity_id
_entity_poly.type
_entity_poly.pdbx_seq_one_letter_code
_entity_poly.pdbx_strand_id
1 'polypeptide(L)'
;MDNTGTYLLNFKGCNCLCSFANVDYLEHLHDFEIRDDNVFIIAYPKSGKFEELATFQSQVTEIETIIYIYRNPKDVLISYFHFSNWLLTLEPSHDIEHFMEKFPDGRVFGSLWFDHIRGWYEHRHDFNILFMMYEEMKKDLRSSVLKISSFLEKELSEEDLDAVVKQAAFENMKLDLQANYDHIIKLKMKPRTKDGHFLRTVGDWKNHLTVAQNERFDRIFQKKMKDFPFKFIRDTDEEYNQCQRVI
;
A
#
# COMPACT_ATOMS: atom_id res chain seq x y z
N MET A 1 8.28 5.87 27.38
CA MET A 1 8.01 4.42 27.55
C MET A 1 7.56 3.91 26.21
N ASP A 2 8.17 2.84 25.73
CA ASP A 2 7.85 2.26 24.43
C ASP A 2 6.50 1.53 24.52
N ASN A 3 5.46 2.11 23.93
CA ASN A 3 4.10 1.56 23.92
C ASN A 3 3.84 0.66 22.68
N THR A 4 4.89 0.25 21.97
CA THR A 4 4.76 -0.55 20.75
C THR A 4 3.92 -1.80 20.96
N GLY A 5 4.08 -2.52 22.08
CA GLY A 5 3.31 -3.74 22.39
C GLY A 5 1.79 -3.53 22.60
N THR A 6 1.34 -2.29 22.79
CA THR A 6 -0.10 -1.98 22.90
C THR A 6 -0.78 -1.99 21.53
N TYR A 7 -0.08 -1.56 20.49
CA TYR A 7 -0.65 -1.35 19.16
C TYR A 7 -0.16 -2.37 18.13
N LEU A 8 1.08 -2.85 18.29
CA LEU A 8 1.76 -3.71 17.34
C LEU A 8 2.20 -5.03 18.01
N LEU A 9 1.89 -6.13 17.34
CA LEU A 9 2.41 -7.44 17.62
C LEU A 9 3.49 -7.76 16.58
N ASN A 10 4.72 -8.04 17.02
CA ASN A 10 5.73 -8.56 16.11
C ASN A 10 5.53 -10.08 15.94
N PHE A 11 5.18 -10.51 14.73
CA PHE A 11 5.04 -11.91 14.36
C PHE A 11 6.01 -12.24 13.23
N LYS A 12 6.95 -13.16 13.48
CA LYS A 12 7.99 -13.58 12.52
C LYS A 12 8.74 -12.40 11.86
N GLY A 13 9.01 -11.34 12.63
CA GLY A 13 9.72 -10.15 12.13
C GLY A 13 8.82 -9.09 11.48
N CYS A 14 7.52 -9.35 11.34
CA CYS A 14 6.54 -8.40 10.81
C CYS A 14 5.66 -7.81 11.92
N ASN A 15 5.50 -6.49 11.93
CA ASN A 15 4.60 -5.78 12.83
C ASN A 15 3.16 -5.82 12.31
N CYS A 16 2.30 -6.55 13.02
CA CYS A 16 0.85 -6.68 12.81
C CYS A 16 0.08 -5.81 13.81
N LEU A 17 -1.16 -5.43 13.49
CA LEU A 17 -2.01 -4.70 14.45
C LEU A 17 -2.48 -5.63 15.58
N CYS A 18 -2.22 -5.28 16.84
CA CYS A 18 -2.67 -6.07 18.00
C CYS A 18 -4.19 -6.30 18.01
N SER A 19 -4.98 -5.32 17.58
CA SER A 19 -6.44 -5.43 17.56
C SER A 19 -6.99 -6.39 16.51
N PHE A 20 -6.16 -6.83 15.56
CA PHE A 20 -6.54 -7.70 14.44
C PHE A 20 -5.72 -8.99 14.37
N ALA A 21 -4.58 -9.05 15.04
CA ALA A 21 -3.74 -10.22 15.07
C ALA A 21 -4.34 -11.28 16.01
N ASN A 22 -4.81 -12.38 15.43
CA ASN A 22 -5.05 -13.63 16.15
C ASN A 22 -3.84 -14.53 15.91
N VAL A 23 -3.02 -14.77 16.95
CA VAL A 23 -1.77 -15.54 16.82
C VAL A 23 -2.03 -16.95 16.33
N ASP A 24 -3.08 -17.61 16.83
CA ASP A 24 -3.45 -18.96 16.39
C ASP A 24 -3.77 -18.95 14.88
N TYR A 25 -4.55 -17.95 14.42
CA TYR A 25 -4.78 -17.79 12.99
C TYR A 25 -3.48 -17.54 12.22
N LEU A 26 -2.59 -16.67 12.74
CA LEU A 26 -1.31 -16.36 12.10
C LEU A 26 -0.37 -17.57 11.98
N GLU A 27 -0.41 -18.48 12.95
CA GLU A 27 0.37 -19.72 12.94
C GLU A 27 -0.16 -20.73 11.92
N HIS A 28 -1.47 -20.74 11.70
CA HIS A 28 -2.18 -21.61 10.75
C HIS A 28 -2.37 -20.99 9.36
N LEU A 29 -1.73 -19.86 9.06
CA LEU A 29 -1.88 -19.23 7.75
C LEU A 29 -1.39 -20.09 6.58
N HIS A 30 -0.48 -21.04 6.83
CA HIS A 30 0.00 -21.99 5.82
C HIS A 30 -1.05 -23.04 5.47
N ASP A 31 -2.06 -23.19 6.33
CA ASP A 31 -3.17 -24.12 6.14
C ASP A 31 -4.31 -23.47 5.33
N PHE A 32 -4.15 -22.21 4.90
CA PHE A 32 -5.13 -21.54 4.06
C PHE A 32 -5.15 -22.17 2.67
N GLU A 33 -6.26 -22.84 2.33
CA GLU A 33 -6.46 -23.41 0.99
C GLU A 33 -6.53 -22.29 -0.05
N ILE A 34 -5.53 -22.25 -0.94
CA ILE A 34 -5.52 -21.36 -2.10
C ILE A 34 -6.03 -22.15 -3.29
N ARG A 35 -7.00 -21.59 -4.00
CA ARG A 35 -7.45 -22.17 -5.27
C ARG A 35 -6.66 -21.54 -6.41
N ASP A 36 -6.46 -22.32 -7.46
CA ASP A 36 -5.79 -21.90 -8.70
C ASP A 36 -6.41 -20.61 -9.30
N ASP A 37 -7.73 -20.40 -9.13
CA ASP A 37 -8.44 -19.22 -9.63
C ASP A 37 -8.29 -17.94 -8.79
N ASN A 38 -7.50 -17.96 -7.70
CA ASN A 38 -7.39 -16.84 -6.78
C ASN A 38 -6.43 -15.76 -7.30
N VAL A 39 -6.90 -14.50 -7.31
CA VAL A 39 -6.09 -13.32 -7.59
C VAL A 39 -5.83 -12.56 -6.30
N PHE A 40 -4.56 -12.43 -5.93
CA PHE A 40 -4.14 -11.71 -4.74
C PHE A 40 -3.73 -10.29 -5.09
N ILE A 41 -4.43 -9.29 -4.55
CA ILE A 41 -3.97 -7.90 -4.61
C ILE A 41 -3.10 -7.67 -3.37
N ILE A 42 -1.86 -7.22 -3.53
CA ILE A 42 -0.93 -7.03 -2.42
C ILE A 42 -0.38 -5.61 -2.48
N ALA A 43 -0.33 -4.93 -1.33
CA ALA A 43 0.26 -3.60 -1.24
C ALA A 43 0.71 -3.33 0.18
N TYR A 44 1.74 -2.51 0.32
CA TYR A 44 2.10 -1.95 1.61
C TYR A 44 0.95 -1.04 2.13
N PRO A 45 0.71 -0.97 3.46
CA PRO A 45 -0.31 -0.09 4.02
C PRO A 45 -0.26 1.33 3.42
N LYS A 46 -1.42 1.82 2.97
CA LYS A 46 -1.60 3.16 2.35
C LYS A 46 -1.01 3.34 0.94
N SER A 47 -0.61 2.27 0.25
CA SER A 47 -0.15 2.32 -1.16
C SER A 47 -1.26 2.22 -2.21
N GLY A 48 -2.53 2.50 -1.86
CA GLY A 48 -3.65 2.43 -2.83
C GLY A 48 -4.43 1.12 -2.81
N LYS A 49 -4.16 0.26 -1.82
CA LYS A 49 -4.99 -0.90 -1.50
C LYS A 49 -6.05 -0.56 -0.46
N PHE A 50 -7.21 -1.15 -0.70
CA PHE A 50 -8.33 -1.35 0.18
C PHE A 50 -8.11 -2.72 0.86
N GLU A 51 -8.02 -2.81 2.20
CA GLU A 51 -7.58 -4.04 2.93
C GLU A 51 -8.38 -5.28 2.49
N GLU A 52 -7.74 -6.40 2.19
CA GLU A 52 -7.28 -7.44 3.15
C GLU A 52 -6.01 -8.13 2.58
N LEU A 53 -5.04 -8.55 3.41
CA LEU A 53 -3.73 -9.16 3.07
C LEU A 53 -2.54 -8.20 2.92
N ALA A 54 -2.05 -7.69 4.05
CA ALA A 54 -0.72 -7.08 4.12
C ALA A 54 0.11 -7.81 5.18
N THR A 55 0.31 -9.13 5.05
CA THR A 55 1.32 -9.85 5.86
C THR A 55 1.68 -11.20 5.25
N PHE A 56 2.38 -11.28 4.11
CA PHE A 56 2.91 -12.58 3.66
C PHE A 56 4.21 -12.43 2.91
N GLN A 57 5.33 -12.70 3.57
CA GLN A 57 6.61 -12.81 2.87
C GLN A 57 7.52 -13.90 3.43
N SER A 58 6.98 -15.05 3.85
CA SER A 58 7.86 -16.17 4.19
C SER A 58 7.29 -17.55 3.97
N GLN A 59 6.09 -17.72 3.40
CA GLN A 59 5.35 -18.93 3.76
C GLN A 59 4.10 -19.27 2.92
N VAL A 60 3.98 -18.73 1.71
CA VAL A 60 2.89 -19.10 0.79
C VAL A 60 3.50 -19.70 -0.47
N THR A 61 3.24 -20.97 -0.72
CA THR A 61 3.86 -21.76 -1.80
C THR A 61 2.92 -22.03 -2.97
N GLU A 62 1.67 -21.58 -2.92
CA GLU A 62 0.63 -21.91 -3.91
C GLU A 62 -0.19 -20.67 -4.35
N ILE A 63 0.43 -19.49 -4.43
CA ILE A 63 -0.24 -18.34 -5.06
C ILE A 63 0.01 -18.37 -6.57
N GLU A 64 -1.05 -18.55 -7.36
CA GLU A 64 -0.91 -18.54 -8.82
C GLU A 64 -0.79 -17.13 -9.39
N THR A 65 -1.58 -16.15 -8.93
CA THR A 65 -1.62 -14.80 -9.55
C THR A 65 -1.66 -13.65 -8.54
N ILE A 66 -0.75 -12.68 -8.70
CA ILE A 66 -0.56 -11.54 -7.80
C ILE A 66 -0.59 -10.22 -8.57
N ILE A 67 -1.34 -9.25 -8.07
CA ILE A 67 -1.25 -7.84 -8.47
C ILE A 67 -0.61 -7.08 -7.31
N TYR A 68 0.65 -6.69 -7.46
CA TYR A 68 1.38 -5.93 -6.45
C TYR A 68 1.29 -4.43 -6.74
N ILE A 69 0.64 -3.67 -5.86
CA ILE A 69 0.51 -2.23 -5.96
C ILE A 69 1.56 -1.53 -5.10
N TYR A 70 2.36 -0.67 -5.73
CA TYR A 70 3.31 0.20 -5.05
C TYR A 70 2.99 1.67 -5.28
N ARG A 71 3.49 2.50 -4.37
CA ARG A 71 3.24 3.95 -4.35
C ARG A 71 4.50 4.66 -3.91
N ASN A 72 4.68 5.91 -4.33
CA ASN A 72 5.72 6.79 -3.84
C ASN A 72 5.77 6.78 -2.30
N PRO A 73 6.92 6.42 -1.71
CA PRO A 73 7.03 6.23 -0.26
C PRO A 73 6.81 7.51 0.55
N LYS A 74 7.00 8.71 -0.05
CA LYS A 74 6.70 9.97 0.63
C LYS A 74 5.20 10.18 0.81
N ASP A 75 4.42 9.87 -0.22
CA ASP A 75 2.95 9.88 -0.12
C ASP A 75 2.44 8.79 0.83
N VAL A 76 3.06 7.61 0.81
CA VAL A 76 2.76 6.54 1.77
C VAL A 76 3.00 7.03 3.20
N LEU A 77 4.16 7.64 3.46
CA LEU A 77 4.52 8.16 4.78
C LEU A 77 3.48 9.17 5.29
N ILE A 78 3.10 10.16 4.49
CA ILE A 78 2.13 11.18 4.88
C ILE A 78 0.73 10.58 5.07
N SER A 79 0.31 9.73 4.14
CA SER A 79 -0.97 9.04 4.26
C SER A 79 -1.04 8.19 5.53
N TYR A 80 0.05 7.55 5.90
CA TYR A 80 0.14 6.72 7.08
C TYR A 80 0.23 7.54 8.37
N PHE A 81 0.95 8.66 8.39
CA PHE A 81 0.94 9.58 9.53
C PHE A 81 -0.49 9.99 9.90
N HIS A 82 -1.26 10.44 8.91
CA HIS A 82 -2.65 10.84 9.15
C HIS A 82 -3.56 9.67 9.51
N PHE A 83 -3.36 8.50 8.89
CA PHE A 83 -4.13 7.30 9.21
C PHE A 83 -3.90 6.84 10.66
N SER A 84 -2.64 6.86 11.12
CA SER A 84 -2.27 6.49 12.49
C SER A 84 -2.85 7.44 13.52
N ASN A 85 -2.90 8.74 13.21
CA ASN A 85 -3.52 9.75 14.06
C ASN A 85 -5.05 9.68 14.07
N TRP A 86 -5.65 9.20 12.98
CA TRP A 86 -7.10 9.07 12.90
C TRP A 86 -7.64 7.83 13.64
N LEU A 87 -6.94 6.70 13.61
CA LEU A 87 -7.49 5.43 14.12
C LEU A 87 -7.01 5.06 15.53
N LEU A 88 -7.94 4.71 16.43
CA LEU A 88 -7.63 4.32 17.81
C LEU A 88 -6.74 3.08 17.92
N THR A 89 -6.83 2.19 16.93
CA THR A 89 -6.08 0.93 16.86
C THR A 89 -4.62 1.09 16.43
N LEU A 90 -4.22 2.28 15.98
CA LEU A 90 -2.85 2.61 15.63
C LEU A 90 -2.26 3.57 16.66
N GLU A 91 -0.96 3.47 16.90
CA GLU A 91 -0.27 4.42 17.77
C GLU A 91 -0.28 5.81 17.09
N PRO A 92 -0.85 6.85 17.74
CA PRO A 92 -0.80 8.19 17.18
C PRO A 92 0.64 8.71 17.25
N SER A 93 1.00 9.59 16.31
CA SER A 93 2.28 10.28 16.30
C SER A 93 2.07 11.77 16.47
N HIS A 94 2.84 12.37 17.38
CA HIS A 94 2.69 13.76 17.77
C HIS A 94 2.82 14.72 16.59
N ASP A 95 3.86 14.50 15.79
CA ASP A 95 4.16 15.27 14.59
C ASP A 95 4.78 14.38 13.50
N ILE A 96 5.00 14.98 12.33
CA ILE A 96 5.58 14.30 11.17
C ILE A 96 7.03 13.89 11.46
N GLU A 97 7.80 14.67 12.22
CA GLU A 97 9.22 14.38 12.49
C GLU A 97 9.36 13.07 13.26
N HIS A 98 8.56 12.89 14.31
CA HIS A 98 8.50 11.67 15.09
C HIS A 98 8.07 10.47 14.25
N PHE A 99 7.10 10.66 13.34
CA PHE A 99 6.68 9.59 12.43
C PHE A 99 7.77 9.22 11.41
N MET A 100 8.56 10.20 10.95
CA MET A 100 9.71 9.99 10.06
C MET A 100 10.87 9.26 10.73
N GLU A 101 10.92 9.17 12.06
CA GLU A 101 11.85 8.28 12.75
C GLU A 101 11.33 6.84 12.82
N LYS A 102 10.01 6.64 12.88
CA LYS A 102 9.40 5.31 12.99
C LYS A 102 9.29 4.60 11.64
N PHE A 103 8.79 5.30 10.63
CA PHE A 103 8.42 4.72 9.35
C PHE A 103 9.62 4.09 8.59
N PRO A 104 10.76 4.78 8.39
CA PRO A 104 11.89 4.21 7.65
C PRO A 104 12.60 3.06 8.37
N ASP A 105 12.41 2.97 9.69
CA ASP A 105 12.95 1.93 10.58
C ASP A 105 11.95 0.78 10.79
N GLY A 106 10.76 0.85 10.17
CA GLY A 106 9.75 -0.21 10.23
C GLY A 106 9.05 -0.35 11.57
N ARG A 107 9.12 0.67 12.43
CA ARG A 107 8.42 0.72 13.73
C ARG A 107 6.96 1.15 13.57
N VAL A 108 6.29 0.60 12.56
CA VAL A 108 4.89 0.84 12.17
C VAL A 108 4.26 -0.48 11.75
N PHE A 109 2.92 -0.55 11.69
CA PHE A 109 2.23 -1.72 11.11
C PHE A 109 2.63 -1.90 9.63
N GLY A 110 2.87 -3.13 9.21
CA GLY A 110 3.43 -3.44 7.88
C GLY A 110 4.96 -3.36 7.81
N SER A 111 5.63 -2.97 8.90
CA SER A 111 7.10 -2.99 9.05
C SER A 111 7.83 -2.07 8.05
N LEU A 112 8.92 -2.54 7.44
CA LEU A 112 9.77 -1.78 6.55
C LEU A 112 9.15 -1.71 5.14
N TRP A 113 8.73 -0.51 4.72
CA TRP A 113 8.27 -0.29 3.34
C TRP A 113 9.28 -0.73 2.29
N PHE A 114 10.57 -0.44 2.54
CA PHE A 114 11.67 -0.77 1.63
C PHE A 114 11.81 -2.28 1.43
N ASP A 115 11.77 -3.04 2.51
CA ASP A 115 11.89 -4.50 2.49
C ASP A 115 10.65 -5.13 1.87
N HIS A 116 9.46 -4.58 2.14
CA HIS A 116 8.21 -5.08 1.59
C HIS A 116 8.24 -5.09 0.06
N ILE A 117 8.52 -3.96 -0.59
CA ILE A 117 8.58 -3.89 -2.05
C ILE A 117 9.77 -4.68 -2.62
N ARG A 118 10.91 -4.66 -1.93
CA ARG A 118 12.11 -5.38 -2.37
C ARG A 118 11.89 -6.89 -2.36
N GLY A 119 11.36 -7.45 -1.27
CA GLY A 119 11.12 -8.89 -1.18
C GLY A 119 10.15 -9.37 -2.26
N TRP A 120 9.07 -8.62 -2.55
CA TRP A 120 8.13 -9.00 -3.62
C TRP A 120 8.78 -8.94 -4.99
N TYR A 121 9.67 -7.98 -5.20
CA TYR A 121 10.45 -7.90 -6.44
C TYR A 121 11.51 -9.01 -6.56
N GLU A 122 12.18 -9.37 -5.47
CA GLU A 122 13.18 -10.44 -5.44
C GLU A 122 12.54 -11.79 -5.78
N HIS A 123 11.33 -12.04 -5.28
CA HIS A 123 10.52 -13.23 -5.54
C HIS A 123 9.63 -13.14 -6.79
N ARG A 124 9.82 -12.13 -7.66
CA ARG A 124 8.95 -11.93 -8.84
C ARG A 124 8.96 -13.08 -9.86
N HIS A 125 9.96 -13.95 -9.79
CA HIS A 125 10.07 -15.13 -10.67
C HIS A 125 9.50 -16.39 -10.02
N ASP A 126 9.18 -16.33 -8.72
CA ASP A 126 8.60 -17.44 -7.97
C ASP A 126 7.06 -17.44 -8.09
N PHE A 127 6.46 -16.33 -8.52
CA PHE A 127 5.01 -16.14 -8.67
C PHE A 127 4.68 -15.41 -9.97
N ASN A 128 3.45 -15.54 -10.48
CA ASN A 128 2.96 -14.67 -11.56
C ASN A 128 2.56 -13.31 -10.96
N ILE A 129 3.46 -12.30 -11.04
CA ILE A 129 3.24 -10.99 -10.42
C ILE A 129 3.13 -9.86 -11.45
N LEU A 130 2.01 -9.13 -11.41
CA LEU A 130 1.84 -7.83 -12.05
C LEU A 130 2.17 -6.70 -11.08
N PHE A 131 3.22 -5.94 -11.37
CA PHE A 131 3.54 -4.72 -10.64
C PHE A 131 2.80 -3.50 -11.21
N MET A 132 2.04 -2.81 -10.34
CA MET A 132 1.25 -1.63 -10.67
C MET A 132 1.66 -0.44 -9.79
N MET A 133 1.95 0.70 -10.40
CA MET A 133 2.24 1.93 -9.65
C MET A 133 0.96 2.74 -9.46
N TYR A 134 0.66 3.11 -8.22
CA TYR A 134 -0.53 3.88 -7.87
C TYR A 134 -0.61 5.21 -8.63
N GLU A 135 0.52 5.87 -8.85
CA GLU A 135 0.61 7.11 -9.61
C GLU A 135 0.20 6.94 -11.08
N GLU A 136 0.58 5.82 -11.72
CA GLU A 136 0.12 5.47 -13.08
C GLU A 136 -1.37 5.15 -13.11
N MET A 137 -1.85 4.38 -12.13
CA MET A 137 -3.27 4.06 -11.99
C MET A 137 -4.14 5.30 -11.84
N LYS A 138 -3.64 6.28 -11.09
CA LYS A 138 -4.34 7.55 -10.88
C LYS A 138 -4.29 8.45 -12.11
N LYS A 139 -3.21 8.39 -12.89
CA LYS A 139 -3.01 9.20 -14.10
C LYS A 139 -3.80 8.67 -15.29
N ASP A 140 -3.78 7.37 -15.52
CA ASP A 140 -4.52 6.70 -16.60
C ASP A 140 -5.13 5.39 -16.09
N LEU A 141 -6.35 5.54 -15.55
CA LEU A 141 -7.11 4.43 -15.00
C LEU A 141 -7.53 3.43 -16.09
N ARG A 142 -7.86 3.90 -17.30
CA ARG A 142 -8.30 3.02 -18.41
C ARG A 142 -7.17 2.08 -18.82
N SER A 143 -5.99 2.62 -19.10
CA SER A 143 -4.82 1.80 -19.45
C SER A 143 -4.44 0.84 -18.32
N SER A 144 -4.63 1.24 -17.07
CA SER A 144 -4.37 0.39 -15.91
C SER A 144 -5.36 -0.78 -15.80
N VAL A 145 -6.66 -0.54 -16.03
CA VAL A 145 -7.68 -1.60 -16.08
C VAL A 145 -7.40 -2.57 -17.23
N LEU A 146 -7.04 -2.07 -18.41
CA LEU A 146 -6.64 -2.91 -19.55
C LEU A 146 -5.42 -3.78 -19.24
N LYS A 147 -4.40 -3.22 -18.59
CA LYS A 147 -3.19 -3.95 -18.19
C LYS A 147 -3.52 -5.08 -17.21
N ILE A 148 -4.39 -4.81 -16.23
CA ILE A 148 -4.87 -5.83 -15.29
C ILE A 148 -5.69 -6.90 -16.03
N SER A 149 -6.61 -6.50 -16.90
CA SER A 149 -7.46 -7.42 -17.66
C SER A 149 -6.62 -8.37 -18.54
N SER A 150 -5.64 -7.82 -19.26
CA SER A 150 -4.73 -8.61 -20.09
C SER A 150 -3.88 -9.57 -19.26
N PHE A 151 -3.42 -9.15 -18.08
CA PHE A 151 -2.66 -10.01 -17.18
C PHE A 151 -3.49 -11.15 -16.60
N LEU A 152 -4.78 -10.92 -16.36
CA LEU A 152 -5.73 -11.93 -15.91
C LEU A 152 -6.34 -12.75 -17.05
N GLU A 153 -5.86 -12.55 -18.29
CA GLU A 153 -6.38 -13.19 -19.50
C GLU A 153 -7.91 -13.03 -19.65
N LYS A 154 -8.41 -11.85 -19.28
CA LYS A 154 -9.81 -11.45 -19.46
C LYS A 154 -9.91 -10.44 -20.58
N GLU A 155 -10.82 -10.68 -21.51
CA GLU A 155 -11.24 -9.70 -22.50
C GLU A 155 -12.41 -8.90 -21.92
N LEU A 156 -12.33 -7.57 -22.00
CA LEU A 156 -13.42 -6.66 -21.64
C LEU A 156 -13.94 -6.03 -22.91
N SER A 157 -15.26 -5.92 -23.03
CA SER A 157 -15.85 -5.03 -24.04
C SER A 157 -15.54 -3.57 -23.71
N GLU A 158 -15.70 -2.69 -24.68
CA GLU A 158 -15.55 -1.24 -24.45
C GLU A 158 -16.55 -0.75 -23.39
N GLU A 159 -17.78 -1.29 -23.39
CA GLU A 159 -18.80 -0.96 -22.42
C GLU A 159 -18.45 -1.41 -21.00
N ASP A 160 -17.93 -2.63 -20.83
CA ASP A 160 -17.51 -3.16 -19.53
C ASP A 160 -16.28 -2.41 -19.01
N LEU A 161 -15.33 -2.10 -19.88
CA LEU A 161 -14.16 -1.29 -19.56
C LEU A 161 -14.57 0.11 -19.07
N ASP A 162 -15.49 0.77 -19.78
CA ASP A 162 -16.03 2.08 -19.38
C ASP A 162 -16.73 2.01 -18.03
N ALA A 163 -17.51 0.96 -17.79
CA ALA A 163 -18.21 0.75 -16.52
C ALA A 163 -17.22 0.57 -15.35
N VAL A 164 -16.20 -0.26 -15.52
CA VAL A 164 -15.15 -0.50 -14.51
C VAL A 164 -14.36 0.78 -14.23
N VAL A 165 -13.91 1.49 -15.28
CA VAL A 165 -13.18 2.76 -15.13
C VAL A 165 -14.02 3.79 -14.39
N LYS A 166 -15.31 3.90 -14.71
CA LYS A 166 -16.22 4.79 -14.01
C LYS A 166 -16.35 4.40 -12.55
N GLN A 167 -16.57 3.13 -12.22
CA GLN A 167 -16.74 2.69 -10.84
C GLN A 167 -15.45 2.86 -10.00
N ALA A 168 -14.29 2.53 -10.58
CA ALA A 168 -12.99 2.66 -9.95
C ALA A 168 -12.47 4.11 -9.89
N ALA A 169 -13.17 5.07 -10.49
CA ALA A 169 -12.81 6.48 -10.38
C ALA A 169 -12.89 6.94 -8.92
N PHE A 170 -11.87 7.67 -8.48
CA PHE A 170 -11.70 8.07 -7.09
C PHE A 170 -12.90 8.76 -6.45
N GLU A 171 -13.58 9.65 -7.17
CA GLU A 171 -14.78 10.33 -6.67
C GLU A 171 -15.94 9.36 -6.41
N ASN A 172 -16.05 8.31 -7.23
CA ASN A 172 -17.07 7.28 -7.08
C ASN A 172 -16.69 6.30 -5.95
N MET A 173 -15.42 5.90 -5.85
CA MET A 173 -14.94 5.04 -4.76
C MET A 173 -15.12 5.69 -3.37
N LYS A 174 -15.03 7.02 -3.28
CA LYS A 174 -15.27 7.77 -2.03
C LYS A 174 -16.72 7.64 -1.56
N LEU A 175 -17.66 7.53 -2.49
CA LEU A 175 -19.09 7.44 -2.22
C LEU A 175 -19.58 5.99 -2.04
N ASP A 176 -18.88 5.03 -2.62
CA ASP A 176 -19.21 3.61 -2.52
C ASP A 176 -18.94 3.06 -1.11
N LEU A 177 -19.97 2.56 -0.43
CA LEU A 177 -19.89 2.02 0.93
C LEU A 177 -19.04 0.74 1.05
N GLN A 178 -18.89 0.00 -0.04
CA GLN A 178 -18.02 -1.18 -0.07
C GLN A 178 -16.55 -0.78 -0.26
N ALA A 179 -16.29 0.33 -0.95
CA ALA A 179 -14.95 0.81 -1.24
C ALA A 179 -14.45 1.88 -0.27
N ASN A 180 -15.30 2.62 0.45
CA ASN A 180 -14.85 3.70 1.35
C ASN A 180 -14.51 3.22 2.77
N TYR A 181 -14.77 1.95 3.09
CA TYR A 181 -14.47 1.28 4.36
C TYR A 181 -15.05 1.97 5.59
N ASP A 182 -16.01 2.88 5.43
CA ASP A 182 -16.63 3.62 6.53
C ASP A 182 -17.17 2.67 7.61
N HIS A 183 -17.74 1.54 7.19
CA HIS A 183 -18.28 0.53 8.08
C HIS A 183 -17.19 -0.17 8.91
N ILE A 184 -16.11 -0.66 8.26
CA ILE A 184 -14.99 -1.34 8.94
C ILE A 184 -14.26 -0.36 9.86
N ILE A 185 -14.02 0.86 9.40
CA ILE A 185 -13.36 1.91 10.17
C ILE A 185 -14.20 2.27 11.41
N LYS A 186 -15.51 2.49 11.26
CA LYS A 186 -16.39 2.87 12.38
C LYS A 186 -16.56 1.74 13.40
N LEU A 187 -16.68 0.49 12.95
CA LEU A 187 -16.99 -0.64 13.84
C LEU A 187 -15.75 -1.31 14.43
N LYS A 188 -14.73 -1.59 13.61
CA LYS A 188 -13.56 -2.38 14.03
C LYS A 188 -12.37 -1.52 14.40
N MET A 189 -12.06 -0.46 13.66
CA MET A 189 -10.84 0.35 13.89
C MET A 189 -11.05 1.54 14.83
N LYS A 190 -12.30 2.04 14.92
CA LYS A 190 -12.80 3.16 15.72
C LYS A 190 -11.99 4.46 15.53
N PRO A 191 -12.51 5.45 14.78
CA PRO A 191 -11.79 6.69 14.59
C PRO A 191 -11.79 7.55 15.87
N ARG A 192 -10.69 8.30 16.09
CA ARG A 192 -10.57 9.29 17.18
C ARG A 192 -11.46 10.51 16.95
N THR A 193 -11.69 10.87 15.68
CA THR A 193 -12.48 12.04 15.28
C THR A 193 -13.41 11.67 14.12
N LYS A 194 -14.48 12.44 13.94
CA LYS A 194 -15.43 12.23 12.83
C LYS A 194 -14.90 12.73 11.49
N ASP A 195 -13.97 13.68 11.52
CA ASP A 195 -13.48 14.42 10.35
C ASP A 195 -12.18 13.82 9.78
N GLY A 196 -12.25 12.57 9.37
CA GLY A 196 -11.13 11.86 8.72
C GLY A 196 -11.57 11.14 7.46
N HIS A 197 -10.65 10.99 6.51
CA HIS A 197 -10.89 10.27 5.27
C HIS A 197 -9.75 9.30 4.99
N PHE A 198 -10.11 8.13 4.47
CA PHE A 198 -9.16 7.06 4.16
C PHE A 198 -8.29 7.34 2.93
N LEU A 199 -8.87 8.05 1.95
CA LEU A 199 -8.32 8.31 0.63
C LEU A 199 -7.52 9.62 0.56
N ARG A 200 -6.37 9.60 -0.14
CA ARG A 200 -5.49 10.76 -0.36
C ARG A 200 -4.97 10.83 -1.78
N THR A 201 -4.68 12.05 -2.23
CA THR A 201 -4.16 12.34 -3.58
C THR A 201 -2.66 12.05 -3.72
N VAL A 202 -2.17 11.97 -4.96
CA VAL A 202 -0.75 11.85 -5.30
C VAL A 202 -0.07 13.22 -5.15
N GLY A 203 1.16 13.23 -4.63
CA GLY A 203 1.96 14.44 -4.46
C GLY A 203 1.61 15.26 -3.21
N ASP A 204 0.70 14.79 -2.35
CA ASP A 204 0.27 15.49 -1.14
C ASP A 204 1.45 15.70 -0.18
N TRP A 205 2.46 14.84 -0.24
CA TRP A 205 3.68 14.98 0.55
C TRP A 205 4.37 16.35 0.45
N LYS A 206 4.23 17.05 -0.68
CA LYS A 206 4.78 18.39 -0.89
C LYS A 206 4.16 19.46 0.01
N ASN A 207 2.91 19.27 0.43
CA ASN A 207 2.20 20.20 1.30
C ASN A 207 2.56 19.99 2.79
N HIS A 208 3.23 18.88 3.10
CA HIS A 208 3.42 18.41 4.47
C HIS A 208 4.90 18.36 4.90
N LEU A 209 5.81 17.99 4.00
CA LEU A 209 7.23 17.88 4.31
C LEU A 209 7.94 19.22 4.14
N THR A 210 8.71 19.61 5.15
CA THR A 210 9.70 20.68 4.98
C THR A 210 10.80 20.25 4.01
N VAL A 211 11.54 21.21 3.44
CA VAL A 211 12.68 20.91 2.56
C VAL A 211 13.70 19.99 3.26
N ALA A 212 14.04 20.28 4.52
CA ALA A 212 14.99 19.48 5.28
C ALA A 212 14.52 18.04 5.51
N GLN A 213 13.22 17.85 5.80
CA GLN A 213 12.61 16.52 5.93
C GLN A 213 12.62 15.77 4.60
N ASN A 214 12.23 16.44 3.52
CA ASN A 214 12.24 15.87 2.18
C ASN A 214 13.65 15.37 1.79
N GLU A 215 14.67 16.20 1.98
CA GLU A 215 16.07 15.83 1.70
C GLU A 215 16.57 14.70 2.60
N ARG A 216 16.18 14.69 3.88
CA ARG A 216 16.50 13.58 4.81
C ARG A 216 15.90 12.28 4.29
N PHE A 217 14.64 12.30 3.87
CA PHE A 217 13.98 11.13 3.32
C PHE A 217 14.64 10.68 2.00
N ASP A 218 14.98 11.61 1.12
CA ASP A 218 15.67 11.30 -0.14
C ASP A 218 17.03 10.62 0.09
N ARG A 219 17.81 11.06 1.08
CA ARG A 219 19.06 10.38 1.45
C ARG A 219 18.84 8.94 1.91
N ILE A 220 17.81 8.70 2.72
CA ILE A 220 17.44 7.35 3.18
C ILE A 220 16.98 6.49 2.00
N PHE A 221 16.10 7.04 1.15
CA PHE A 221 15.59 6.36 -0.03
C PHE A 221 16.72 5.97 -0.98
N GLN A 222 17.61 6.91 -1.31
CA GLN A 222 18.77 6.62 -2.15
C GLN A 222 19.67 5.55 -1.53
N LYS A 223 19.92 5.59 -0.21
CA LYS A 223 20.71 4.55 0.45
C LYS A 223 20.07 3.16 0.36
N LYS A 224 18.75 3.07 0.52
CA LYS A 224 18.01 1.79 0.58
C LYS A 224 17.55 1.24 -0.78
N MET A 225 17.44 2.09 -1.80
CA MET A 225 16.81 1.74 -3.10
C MET A 225 17.69 2.05 -4.31
N LYS A 226 18.99 2.34 -4.14
CA LYS A 226 19.91 2.71 -5.23
C LYS A 226 19.94 1.71 -6.39
N ASP A 227 19.91 0.44 -6.05
CA ASP A 227 20.00 -0.73 -6.94
C ASP A 227 18.61 -1.25 -7.35
N PHE A 228 17.54 -0.65 -6.83
CA PHE A 228 16.20 -1.11 -7.09
C PHE A 228 15.73 -0.65 -8.49
N PRO A 229 15.22 -1.56 -9.34
CA PRO A 229 14.99 -1.25 -10.75
C PRO A 229 13.70 -0.46 -11.01
N PHE A 230 12.76 -0.42 -10.05
CA PHE A 230 11.57 0.41 -10.23
C PHE A 230 11.87 1.89 -10.08
N LYS A 231 11.37 2.64 -11.04
CA LYS A 231 11.28 4.09 -10.94
C LYS A 231 9.96 4.45 -10.28
N PHE A 232 10.00 5.50 -9.47
CA PHE A 232 8.82 6.05 -8.81
C PHE A 232 8.57 7.41 -9.43
N ILE A 233 7.33 7.65 -9.87
CA ILE A 233 6.90 8.98 -10.25
C ILE A 233 6.92 9.84 -8.98
N ARG A 234 7.79 10.84 -8.96
CA ARG A 234 7.85 11.79 -7.84
C ARG A 234 6.81 12.90 -8.04
N ASP A 235 6.58 13.27 -9.31
CA ASP A 235 5.71 14.35 -9.79
C ASP A 235 4.88 13.93 -11.01
N THR A 236 3.59 14.29 -11.06
CA THR A 236 2.67 13.84 -12.13
C THR A 236 2.94 14.42 -13.52
N ASP A 237 3.69 15.53 -13.62
CA ASP A 237 3.70 16.35 -14.83
C ASP A 237 5.03 16.37 -15.61
N GLU A 238 6.20 16.11 -15.00
CA GLU A 238 7.50 16.23 -15.71
C GLU A 238 8.29 14.91 -15.91
N GLU A 239 8.17 13.92 -15.01
CA GLU A 239 9.05 12.73 -15.04
C GLU A 239 8.54 11.56 -15.90
N TYR A 240 7.27 11.58 -16.32
CA TYR A 240 6.62 10.50 -17.08
C TYR A 240 7.33 10.21 -18.41
N ASN A 241 7.79 11.25 -19.12
CA ASN A 241 8.50 11.12 -20.40
C ASN A 241 9.90 10.49 -20.24
N GLN A 242 10.45 10.46 -19.03
CA GLN A 242 11.76 9.88 -18.71
C GLN A 242 11.65 8.40 -18.29
N CYS A 243 10.51 7.98 -17.72
CA CYS A 243 10.28 6.60 -17.28
C CYS A 243 10.01 5.64 -18.44
N GLN A 244 9.32 6.05 -19.50
CA GLN A 244 9.00 5.18 -20.65
C GLN A 244 10.18 4.83 -21.57
N ARG A 245 11.35 5.44 -21.40
CA ARG A 245 12.52 5.19 -22.28
C ARG A 245 13.46 4.07 -21.81
N VAL A 246 13.14 3.37 -20.72
CA VAL A 246 14.06 2.38 -20.10
C VAL A 246 13.36 1.04 -19.81
N ILE A 247 12.35 0.69 -20.60
CA ILE A 247 11.82 -0.68 -20.68
C ILE A 247 12.04 -1.16 -22.11
#